data_AF-A0AAP0V984-F1
#
_entry.id   AF-A0AAP0V984-F1
#
_cell.length_a   1.000
_cell.length_b   1.000
_cell.length_c   1.000
_cell.angle_alpha   90.00
_cell.angle_beta   90.00
_cell.angle_gamma   90.00
#
_symmetry.space_group_name_H-M   'P 1'
#
loop_
_entity.id
_entity.type
_entity.pdbx_description
1 polymer ?
#
loop_
_entity_poly.entity_id
_entity_poly.type
_entity_poly.pdbx_seq_one_letter_code
_entity_poly.pdbx_strand_id
1 'polypeptide(L)'
;MNGKQLKNSILQWAIQGKLVPQDPNDEPASVLLEKIRQEKERLIKEKKIKRDKNASIIYRGEDNSYYEKFIATGMVKCIDEEIPFEIPKRWEWCRISHLFLHASGKQQSISNKGNGTPQRFITTSNLYWGRFVLDNVKVMNYTDEEIKKMFCNKRRFACM
;
A
#
# COMPACT_ATOMS: atom_id res chain seq x y z
N MET A 1 32.31 5.89 18.72
CA MET A 1 30.92 6.07 18.26
C MET A 1 30.16 6.90 19.28
N ASN A 2 29.56 8.02 18.86
CA ASN A 2 28.70 8.86 19.71
C ASN A 2 27.29 8.23 19.84
N GLY A 3 26.58 8.45 20.95
CA GLY A 3 25.22 7.93 21.18
C GLY A 3 24.20 8.30 20.09
N LYS A 4 24.32 9.50 19.50
CA LYS A 4 23.49 9.89 18.34
C LYS A 4 23.78 9.04 17.09
N GLN A 5 25.05 8.70 16.85
CA GLN A 5 25.45 7.85 15.73
C GLN A 5 24.92 6.43 15.92
N LEU A 6 25.00 5.89 17.15
CA LEU A 6 24.46 4.57 17.47
C LEU A 6 22.95 4.49 17.22
N LYS A 7 22.18 5.49 17.67
CA LYS A 7 20.74 5.56 17.44
C LYS A 7 20.40 5.54 15.95
N ASN A 8 21.14 6.30 15.14
CA ASN A 8 20.94 6.35 13.70
C ASN A 8 21.28 5.01 13.04
N SER A 9 22.36 4.35 13.45
CA SER A 9 22.72 3.02 12.95
C SER A 9 21.66 1.97 13.27
N ILE A 10 21.12 1.97 14.49
CA ILE A 10 20.04 1.06 14.89
C ILE A 10 18.78 1.30 14.05
N LEU A 11 18.39 2.57 13.84
CA LEU A 11 17.24 2.90 13.00
C LEU A 11 17.45 2.43 11.56
N GLN A 12 18.65 2.61 11.00
CA GLN A 12 18.99 2.12 9.67
C GLN A 12 18.90 0.60 9.57
N TRP A 13 19.39 -0.12 10.58
CA TRP A 13 19.27 -1.58 10.63
C TRP A 13 17.82 -2.05 10.78
N ALA A 14 16.98 -1.30 11.49
CA ALA A 14 15.55 -1.58 11.60
C ALA A 14 14.88 -1.50 10.22
N ILE A 15 15.15 -0.42 9.49
CA ILE A 15 14.60 -0.18 8.15
C ILE A 15 15.06 -1.26 7.15
N GLN A 16 16.30 -1.75 7.29
CA GLN A 16 16.85 -2.83 6.47
C GLN A 16 16.40 -4.23 6.91
N GLY A 17 15.55 -4.37 7.93
CA GLY A 17 15.10 -5.67 8.45
C GLY A 17 16.23 -6.51 9.08
N LYS A 18 17.34 -5.88 9.49
CA LYS A 18 18.53 -6.57 10.04
C LYS A 18 18.50 -6.77 11.56
N LEU A 19 17.55 -6.13 12.25
CA LEU A 19 17.45 -6.23 13.72
C LEU A 19 16.83 -7.53 14.21
N VAL A 20 16.12 -8.26 13.35
CA VAL A 20 15.44 -9.50 13.70
C VAL A 20 15.96 -10.62 12.81
N PRO A 21 16.36 -11.78 13.37
CA PRO A 21 16.73 -12.95 12.57
C PRO A 21 15.58 -13.33 11.63
N GLN A 22 15.90 -13.50 10.34
CA GLN A 22 14.93 -13.89 9.33
C GLN A 22 14.72 -15.41 9.40
N ASP A 23 13.47 -15.87 9.46
CA ASP A 23 13.18 -17.31 9.37
C ASP A 23 13.28 -17.75 7.90
N PRO A 24 14.11 -18.75 7.58
CA PRO A 24 14.19 -19.29 6.22
C PRO A 24 12.87 -19.85 5.69
N ASN A 25 11.97 -20.26 6.58
CA ASN A 25 10.66 -20.85 6.29
C ASN A 25 9.54 -19.83 6.07
N ASP A 26 9.78 -18.54 6.35
CA ASP A 26 8.79 -17.50 6.11
C ASP A 26 8.45 -17.40 4.61
N GLU A 27 7.16 -17.18 4.33
CA GLU A 27 6.67 -16.96 2.96
C GLU A 27 7.35 -15.71 2.37
N PRO A 28 8.08 -15.82 1.24
CA PRO A 28 8.70 -14.66 0.64
C PRO A 28 7.64 -13.68 0.12
N ALA A 29 7.94 -12.39 0.19
CA ALA A 29 7.05 -11.32 -0.27
C ALA A 29 6.58 -11.51 -1.72
N SER A 30 7.39 -12.17 -2.57
CA SER A 30 7.04 -12.52 -3.94
C SER A 30 5.74 -13.31 -4.06
N VAL A 31 5.52 -14.26 -3.15
CA VAL A 31 4.31 -15.09 -3.13
C VAL A 31 3.08 -14.25 -2.77
N LEU A 32 3.22 -13.34 -1.79
CA LEU A 32 2.14 -12.41 -1.44
C LEU A 32 1.80 -11.47 -2.60
N LEU A 33 2.82 -10.89 -3.26
CA LEU A 33 2.62 -10.01 -4.41
C LEU A 33 1.92 -10.74 -5.56
N GLU A 34 2.27 -12.00 -5.80
CA GLU A 34 1.62 -12.82 -6.81
C GLU A 34 0.15 -13.09 -6.48
N LYS A 35 -0.17 -13.45 -5.22
CA LYS A 35 -1.56 -13.58 -4.75
C LYS A 35 -2.36 -12.28 -4.94
N ILE A 36 -1.75 -11.13 -4.66
CA ILE A 36 -2.39 -9.81 -4.85
C ILE A 36 -2.67 -9.54 -6.33
N ARG A 37 -1.74 -9.88 -7.23
CA ARG A 37 -1.92 -9.71 -8.68
C ARG A 37 -3.07 -10.57 -9.20
N GLN A 38 -3.10 -11.85 -8.84
CA GLN A 38 -4.18 -12.77 -9.22
C GLN A 38 -5.54 -12.30 -8.71
N GLU A 39 -5.60 -11.84 -7.46
CA GLU A 39 -6.84 -11.30 -6.90
C GLU A 39 -7.29 -10.03 -7.63
N LYS A 40 -6.36 -9.13 -7.96
CA LYS A 40 -6.67 -7.94 -8.77
C LYS A 40 -7.19 -8.31 -10.15
N GLU A 41 -6.58 -9.28 -10.84
CA GLU A 41 -7.05 -9.75 -12.14
C GLU A 41 -8.46 -10.33 -12.08
N ARG A 42 -8.76 -11.11 -11.04
CA ARG A 42 -10.11 -11.61 -10.78
C ARG A 42 -11.11 -10.47 -10.61
N LEU A 43 -10.78 -9.46 -9.80
CA LEU A 43 -11.64 -8.29 -9.58
C LEU A 43 -11.80 -7.42 -10.85
N ILE A 44 -10.79 -7.35 -11.71
CA ILE A 44 -10.87 -6.67 -13.02
C ILE A 44 -11.83 -7.44 -13.93
N LYS A 45 -11.73 -8.78 -13.98
CA LYS A 45 -12.63 -9.63 -14.78
C LYS A 45 -14.08 -9.51 -14.32
N GLU A 46 -14.30 -9.40 -13.00
CA GLU A 46 -15.60 -9.13 -12.38
C GLU A 46 -16.07 -7.67 -12.55
N LYS A 47 -15.30 -6.80 -13.22
CA LYS A 47 -15.57 -5.37 -13.42
C LYS A 47 -15.75 -4.56 -12.12
N LYS A 48 -15.26 -5.09 -10.99
CA LYS A 48 -15.30 -4.41 -9.68
C LYS A 48 -14.24 -3.32 -9.57
N ILE A 49 -13.11 -3.50 -10.25
CA ILE A 49 -12.01 -2.52 -10.29
C ILE A 49 -11.57 -2.27 -11.73
N LYS A 50 -11.02 -1.09 -11.98
CA LYS A 50 -10.39 -0.76 -13.26
C LYS A 50 -8.96 -1.29 -13.28
N ARG A 51 -8.49 -1.68 -14.47
CA ARG A 51 -7.09 -2.06 -14.68
C ARG A 51 -6.19 -0.85 -14.46
N ASP A 52 -5.13 -1.04 -13.69
CA ASP A 52 -4.11 -0.01 -13.51
C ASP A 52 -3.29 0.14 -14.80
N LYS A 53 -3.14 1.38 -15.26
CA LYS A 53 -2.36 1.73 -16.44
C LYS A 53 -0.86 1.70 -16.17
N ASN A 54 -0.47 1.87 -14.91
CA ASN A 54 0.91 1.98 -14.47
C ASN A 54 1.35 0.72 -13.70
N ALA A 55 0.69 -0.41 -13.94
CA ALA A 55 1.10 -1.67 -13.33
C ALA A 55 2.54 -2.00 -13.76
N SER A 56 3.41 -2.22 -12.79
CA SER A 56 4.83 -2.50 -12.98
C SER A 56 5.31 -3.58 -12.02
N ILE A 57 6.45 -4.18 -12.32
CA ILE A 57 7.09 -5.21 -11.52
C ILE A 57 8.54 -4.79 -11.31
N ILE A 58 8.97 -4.72 -10.06
CA ILE A 58 10.36 -4.51 -9.70
C ILE A 58 11.01 -5.88 -9.53
N TYR A 59 12.20 -6.08 -10.10
CA TYR A 59 12.98 -7.31 -9.95
C TYR A 59 14.48 -7.00 -9.95
N ARG A 60 15.28 -7.94 -9.45
CA ARG A 60 16.74 -7.86 -9.46
C ARG A 60 17.30 -8.66 -10.65
N GLY A 61 18.16 -8.05 -11.45
CA GLY A 61 18.82 -8.68 -12.60
C GLY A 61 20.01 -9.56 -12.19
N GLU A 62 20.58 -10.27 -13.16
CA GLU A 62 21.80 -11.07 -12.98
C GLU A 62 23.03 -10.20 -12.67
N ASP A 63 23.02 -8.95 -13.13
CA ASP A 63 24.02 -7.93 -12.85
C ASP A 63 23.88 -7.30 -11.46
N ASN A 64 22.97 -7.83 -10.64
CA ASN A 64 22.68 -7.40 -9.27
C ASN A 64 21.97 -6.04 -9.14
N SER A 65 21.64 -5.42 -10.28
CA SER A 65 20.91 -4.15 -10.40
C SER A 65 19.39 -4.35 -10.30
N TYR A 66 18.66 -3.30 -9.93
CA TYR A 66 17.20 -3.31 -9.83
C TYR A 66 16.55 -2.68 -11.05
N TYR A 67 15.53 -3.37 -11.57
CA TYR A 67 14.77 -2.94 -12.73
C TYR A 67 13.28 -2.89 -12.43
N GLU A 68 12.60 -1.90 -13.01
CA GLU A 68 11.15 -1.81 -13.04
C GLU A 68 10.64 -2.04 -14.46
N LYS A 69 9.82 -3.08 -14.64
CA LYS A 69 9.15 -3.40 -15.90
C LYS A 69 7.69 -2.98 -15.86
N PHE A 70 7.31 -2.09 -16.76
CA PHE A 70 5.91 -1.66 -16.93
C PHE A 70 5.15 -2.72 -17.73
N ILE A 71 4.06 -3.25 -17.17
CA ILE A 71 3.27 -4.33 -17.79
C ILE A 71 2.54 -3.82 -19.03
N ALA A 72 2.07 -2.57 -19.01
CA ALA A 72 1.28 -2.00 -20.10
C ALA A 72 2.11 -1.71 -21.37
N THR A 73 3.34 -1.23 -21.21
CA THR A 73 4.21 -0.80 -22.31
C THR A 73 5.35 -1.78 -22.60
N GLY A 74 5.64 -2.69 -21.67
CA GLY A 74 6.80 -3.57 -21.74
C GLY A 74 8.14 -2.88 -21.45
N MET A 75 8.14 -1.57 -21.20
CA MET A 75 9.33 -0.77 -20.94
C MET A 75 10.02 -1.25 -19.65
N VAL A 76 11.35 -1.37 -19.70
CA VAL A 76 12.18 -1.71 -18.54
C VAL A 76 13.06 -0.51 -18.22
N LYS A 77 13.02 -0.06 -16.97
CA LYS A 77 13.80 1.07 -16.46
C LYS A 77 14.72 0.56 -15.34
N CYS A 78 16.01 0.89 -15.38
CA CYS A 78 16.90 0.70 -14.23
C CYS A 78 16.53 1.70 -13.13
N ILE A 79 16.40 1.22 -11.89
CA ILE A 79 15.95 2.02 -10.75
C ILE A 79 16.94 2.01 -9.58
N ASP A 80 18.21 1.67 -9.80
CA ASP A 80 19.23 1.63 -8.75
C ASP A 80 19.35 2.96 -7.99
N GLU A 81 19.20 4.09 -8.67
CA GLU A 81 19.19 5.42 -8.05
C GLU A 81 18.03 5.62 -7.06
N GLU A 82 16.94 4.86 -7.21
CA GLU A 82 15.77 4.88 -6.33
C GLU A 82 15.87 3.88 -5.17
N ILE A 83 16.87 2.98 -5.18
CA ILE A 83 17.05 1.94 -4.15
C ILE A 83 18.09 2.40 -3.11
N PRO A 84 17.66 2.90 -1.94
CA PRO A 84 18.59 3.47 -0.96
C PRO A 84 19.40 2.42 -0.19
N PHE A 85 18.97 1.16 -0.18
CA PHE A 85 19.61 0.09 0.57
C PHE A 85 19.20 -1.31 0.11
N GLU A 86 20.01 -2.31 0.47
CA GLU A 86 19.67 -3.71 0.31
C GLU A 86 18.67 -4.18 1.37
N ILE A 87 17.75 -5.05 0.94
CA ILE A 87 16.73 -5.68 1.76
C ILE A 87 17.00 -7.19 1.93
N PRO A 88 16.43 -7.84 2.96
CA PRO A 88 16.56 -9.28 3.15
C PRO A 88 16.02 -10.09 1.97
N LYS A 89 16.52 -11.31 1.78
CA LYS A 89 16.10 -12.19 0.66
C LYS A 89 14.61 -12.54 0.62
N ARG A 90 13.91 -12.41 1.76
CA ARG A 90 12.47 -12.68 1.86
C ARG A 90 11.61 -11.45 1.55
N TRP A 91 12.24 -10.29 1.44
CA TRP A 91 11.58 -9.03 1.14
C TRP A 91 11.69 -8.73 -0.35
N GLU A 92 10.76 -7.93 -0.85
CA GLU A 92 10.74 -7.51 -2.25
C GLU A 92 10.29 -6.05 -2.35
N TRP A 93 10.94 -5.30 -3.23
CA TRP A 93 10.51 -3.95 -3.55
C TRP A 93 9.24 -4.00 -4.41
N CYS A 94 8.23 -3.21 -4.05
CA CYS A 94 7.04 -3.03 -4.87
C CYS A 94 6.56 -1.57 -4.78
N ARG A 95 5.79 -1.11 -5.77
CA ARG A 95 5.15 0.21 -5.66
C ARG A 95 3.93 0.10 -4.77
N ILE A 96 3.69 1.13 -3.98
CA ILE A 96 2.61 1.16 -2.99
C ILE A 96 1.21 0.97 -3.63
N SER A 97 1.02 1.42 -4.86
CA SER A 97 -0.19 1.20 -5.68
C SER A 97 -0.48 -0.27 -5.94
N HIS A 98 0.52 -1.15 -5.86
CA HIS A 98 0.33 -2.59 -6.00
C HIS A 98 -0.28 -3.23 -4.76
N LEU A 99 -0.07 -2.66 -3.56
CA LEU A 99 -0.54 -3.25 -2.31
C LEU A 99 -2.00 -2.94 -1.98
N PHE A 100 -2.46 -1.71 -2.24
CA PHE A 100 -3.84 -1.33 -1.96
C PHE A 100 -4.53 -0.66 -3.15
N LEU A 101 -5.86 -0.73 -3.12
CA LEU A 101 -6.71 0.03 -4.02
C LEU A 101 -6.98 1.38 -3.37
N HIS A 102 -6.43 2.44 -3.96
CA HIS A 102 -6.70 3.79 -3.49
C HIS A 102 -8.11 4.22 -3.95
N ALA A 103 -8.99 4.51 -2.99
CA ALA A 103 -10.29 5.13 -3.24
C ALA A 103 -10.22 6.59 -2.76
N SER A 104 -10.57 7.53 -3.64
CA SER A 104 -10.70 8.93 -3.25
C SER A 104 -11.91 9.13 -2.35
N GLY A 105 -11.78 10.08 -1.41
CA GLY A 105 -12.89 10.45 -0.52
C GLY A 105 -14.11 10.98 -1.27
N LYS A 106 -15.27 10.94 -0.62
CA LYS A 106 -16.51 11.51 -1.14
C LYS A 106 -16.56 13.01 -0.81
N GLN A 107 -16.79 13.85 -1.82
CA GLN A 107 -17.06 15.27 -1.62
C GLN A 107 -18.55 15.50 -1.33
N GLN A 108 -18.85 16.35 -0.35
CA GLN A 108 -20.22 16.75 -0.09
C GLN A 108 -20.72 17.67 -1.22
N SER A 109 -21.79 17.27 -1.89
CA SER A 109 -22.46 18.06 -2.93
C SER A 109 -23.94 18.23 -2.55
N ILE A 110 -24.55 19.34 -2.96
CA ILE A 110 -25.98 19.62 -2.77
C ILE A 110 -26.84 18.50 -3.39
N SER A 111 -26.38 17.90 -4.50
CA SER A 111 -27.04 16.77 -5.18
C SER A 111 -27.12 15.49 -4.35
N ASN A 112 -26.28 15.34 -3.32
CA ASN A 112 -26.13 14.09 -2.57
C ASN A 112 -26.85 14.11 -1.21
N LYS A 113 -27.69 15.13 -0.95
CA LYS A 113 -28.35 15.32 0.35
C LYS A 113 -29.53 14.37 0.61
N GLY A 114 -30.15 13.80 -0.43
CA GLY A 114 -31.45 13.12 -0.31
C GLY A 114 -31.44 11.61 -0.09
N ASN A 115 -30.42 10.88 -0.58
CA ASN A 115 -30.43 9.41 -0.59
C ASN A 115 -29.23 8.81 0.17
N GLY A 116 -29.48 7.72 0.90
CA GLY A 116 -28.46 6.91 1.56
C GLY A 116 -28.55 6.90 3.09
N THR A 117 -27.76 6.03 3.70
CA THR A 117 -27.67 5.87 5.15
C THR A 117 -26.68 6.88 5.72
N PRO A 118 -27.02 7.64 6.78
CA PRO A 118 -26.10 8.57 7.41
C PRO A 118 -24.93 7.82 8.04
N GLN A 119 -23.70 8.16 7.63
CA GLN A 119 -22.47 7.62 8.19
C GLN A 119 -21.59 8.75 8.73
N ARG A 120 -20.92 8.47 9.84
CA ARG A 120 -19.89 9.35 10.40
C ARG A 120 -18.64 9.26 9.52
N PHE A 121 -18.05 10.39 9.18
CA PHE A 121 -16.81 10.43 8.41
C PHE A 121 -15.79 11.36 9.07
N ILE A 122 -14.51 10.99 8.92
CA ILE A 122 -13.37 11.78 9.41
C ILE A 122 -12.90 12.73 8.31
N THR A 123 -12.52 13.94 8.69
CA THR A 123 -11.84 14.91 7.81
C THR A 123 -10.44 15.22 8.34
N THR A 124 -9.67 15.98 7.56
CA THR A 124 -8.34 16.46 7.97
C THR A 124 -8.37 17.21 9.30
N SER A 125 -9.48 17.89 9.64
CA SER A 125 -9.67 18.55 10.94
C SER A 125 -9.79 17.61 12.14
N ASN A 126 -10.05 16.31 11.92
CA ASN A 126 -10.08 15.31 12.99
C ASN A 126 -8.71 14.67 13.22
N LEU A 127 -7.72 14.94 12.36
CA LEU A 127 -6.38 14.39 12.45
C LEU A 127 -5.49 15.30 13.29
N TYR A 128 -5.02 14.77 14.42
CA TYR A 128 -4.04 15.42 15.29
C TYR A 128 -2.79 14.56 15.40
N TRP A 129 -1.71 15.16 15.92
CA TRP A 129 -0.46 14.44 16.13
C TRP A 129 -0.68 13.17 16.96
N GLY A 130 -0.48 12.01 16.32
CA GLY A 130 -0.58 10.69 16.93
C GLY A 130 -2.00 10.19 17.24
N ARG A 131 -3.07 10.92 16.89
CA ARG A 131 -4.45 10.47 17.18
C ARG A 131 -5.52 11.07 16.27
N PHE A 132 -6.64 10.37 16.17
CA PHE A 132 -7.88 10.91 15.60
C PHE A 132 -8.81 11.36 16.73
N VAL A 133 -9.37 12.57 16.61
CA VAL A 133 -10.38 13.09 17.54
C VAL A 133 -11.76 12.85 16.94
N LEU A 134 -12.55 11.97 17.58
CA LEU A 134 -13.82 11.48 17.05
C LEU A 134 -15.06 12.15 17.69
N ASP A 135 -14.86 13.09 18.61
CA ASP A 135 -15.94 13.73 19.37
C ASP A 135 -16.84 14.60 18.49
N ASN A 136 -16.28 15.22 17.46
CA ASN A 136 -16.98 16.07 16.51
C ASN A 136 -16.75 15.62 15.06
N VAL A 137 -17.22 14.42 14.74
CA VAL A 137 -17.21 13.89 13.37
C VAL A 137 -18.43 14.35 12.60
N LYS A 138 -18.21 14.70 11.34
CA LYS A 138 -19.30 15.11 10.43
C LYS A 138 -20.08 13.87 9.98
N VAL A 139 -21.33 14.08 9.58
CA VAL A 139 -22.21 13.03 9.05
C VAL A 139 -22.51 13.32 7.58
N MET A 140 -22.42 12.29 6.75
CA MET A 140 -22.78 12.33 5.33
C MET A 140 -23.56 11.07 4.96
N ASN A 141 -24.51 11.21 4.05
CA ASN A 141 -25.27 10.06 3.55
C ASN A 141 -24.45 9.29 2.51
N TYR A 142 -24.41 7.96 2.66
CA TYR A 142 -23.80 7.05 1.70
C TYR A 142 -24.81 6.01 1.24
N THR A 143 -24.78 5.68 -0.06
CA THR A 143 -25.55 4.54 -0.57
C THR A 143 -24.88 3.22 -0.20
N ASP A 144 -25.63 2.12 -0.21
CA ASP A 144 -25.07 0.80 0.09
C ASP A 144 -23.94 0.39 -0.86
N GLU A 145 -23.96 0.88 -2.11
CA GLU A 145 -22.90 0.68 -3.08
C GLU A 145 -21.62 1.46 -2.72
N GLU A 146 -21.76 2.69 -2.22
CA GLU A 146 -20.62 3.49 -1.76
C GLU A 146 -20.03 2.91 -0.48
N ILE A 147 -20.88 2.48 0.45
CA ILE A 147 -20.47 1.81 1.69
C ILE A 147 -19.63 0.57 1.35
N LYS A 148 -20.09 -0.28 0.41
CA LYS A 148 -19.32 -1.44 -0.07
C LYS A 148 -17.93 -1.09 -0.64
N LYS A 149 -17.77 0.08 -1.25
CA LYS A 149 -16.48 0.55 -1.81
C LYS A 149 -15.53 1.12 -0.76
N MET A 150 -16.06 1.62 0.35
CA MET A 150 -15.31 2.34 1.39
C MET A 150 -14.79 1.44 2.52
N PHE A 151 -14.99 0.12 2.45
CA PHE A 151 -14.44 -0.80 3.45
C PHE A 151 -12.99 -1.16 3.15
N CYS A 152 -12.14 -0.94 4.15
CA CYS A 152 -10.85 -1.60 4.21
C CYS A 152 -11.08 -3.04 4.69
N ASN A 153 -11.07 -4.00 3.76
CA ASN A 153 -11.10 -5.40 4.14
C ASN A 153 -9.81 -5.71 4.90
N LYS A 154 -9.92 -6.00 6.20
CA LYS A 154 -8.83 -6.44 7.07
C LYS A 154 -8.42 -7.87 6.70
N ARG A 155 -8.00 -8.10 5.46
CA ARG A 155 -7.27 -9.31 5.10
C ARG A 155 -5.87 -9.10 5.64
N ARG A 156 -5.47 -9.97 6.58
CA ARG A 156 -4.19 -9.91 7.31
C ARG A 156 -3.04 -9.65 6.35
N PHE A 157 -2.63 -8.39 6.24
CA PHE A 157 -1.28 -8.05 5.80
C PHE A 157 -0.44 -8.11 7.06
N ALA A 158 0.19 -9.26 7.28
CA ALA A 158 1.39 -9.26 8.10
C ALA A 158 2.43 -8.49 7.29
N CYS A 159 2.70 -7.24 7.67
CA CYS A 159 4.06 -6.75 7.50
C CYS A 159 4.89 -7.66 8.41
N MET A 160 5.65 -8.56 7.80
CA MET A 160 6.79 -9.20 8.44
C MET A 160 7.96 -8.21 8.46
#